data_AF-A0A7S2M174-F1
#
_entry.id   AF-A0A7S2M174-F1
#
_cell.length_a   1.000
_cell.length_b   1.000
_cell.length_c   1.000
_cell.angle_alpha   90.00
_cell.angle_beta   90.00
_cell.angle_gamma   90.00
#
_symmetry.space_group_name_H-M   'P 1'
#
loop_
_entity.id
_entity.type
_entity.pdbx_description
1 polymer ?
#
loop_
_entity_poly.entity_id
_entity_poly.type
_entity_poly.pdbx_seq_one_letter_code
_entity_poly.pdbx_strand_id
1 'polypeptide(L)'
;ADGLAKQMGLSTCTTPTTMIDVRNKFTQQTLLETAGLRSIKQVRGSTLDDEAVANFLDGEKYPLVVKLDEIGIQGGKIKLCHSKQEAIDHFRYLLQVIASSSNRTGAQVICQEFLRG
;
A
#
# COMPACT_ATOMS: atom_id res chain seq x y z
N ALA A 1 -18.26 6.50 -10.55
CA ALA A 1 -18.13 6.73 -12.00
C ALA A 1 -18.47 5.46 -12.78
N ASP A 2 -17.78 4.34 -12.56
CA ASP A 2 -17.98 3.13 -13.38
C ASP A 2 -19.31 2.40 -13.13
N GLY A 3 -19.81 2.41 -11.89
CA GLY A 3 -21.14 1.89 -11.58
C GLY A 3 -22.25 2.63 -12.35
N LEU A 4 -22.09 3.94 -12.55
CA LEU A 4 -23.01 4.76 -13.33
C LEU A 4 -22.88 4.46 -14.83
N ALA A 5 -21.64 4.38 -15.36
CA ALA A 5 -21.41 4.03 -16.76
C ALA A 5 -22.01 2.66 -17.12
N LYS A 6 -21.86 1.66 -16.23
CA LYS A 6 -22.45 0.33 -16.38
C LYS A 6 -23.99 0.36 -16.37
N GLN A 7 -24.61 1.14 -15.49
CA GLN A 7 -26.06 1.33 -15.48
C GLN A 7 -26.57 2.06 -16.72
N MET A 8 -25.76 2.95 -17.31
CA MET A 8 -26.08 3.68 -18.53
C MET A 8 -25.76 2.93 -19.82
N GLY A 9 -25.25 1.68 -19.75
CA GLY A 9 -24.83 0.93 -20.93
C GLY A 9 -23.64 1.54 -21.68
N LEU A 10 -22.90 2.42 -21.02
CA LEU A 10 -21.70 3.07 -21.56
C LEU A 10 -20.48 2.21 -21.28
N SER A 11 -19.50 2.25 -22.19
CA SER A 11 -18.19 1.67 -21.93
C SER A 11 -17.56 2.36 -20.72
N THR A 12 -17.13 1.58 -19.73
CA THR A 12 -16.47 2.12 -18.54
C THR A 12 -15.12 2.70 -18.94
N CYS A 13 -14.75 3.87 -18.37
CA CYS A 13 -13.41 4.44 -18.56
C CYS A 13 -12.33 3.73 -17.75
N THR A 14 -12.68 2.69 -16.98
CA THR A 14 -11.73 1.79 -16.33
C THR A 14 -11.63 0.48 -17.08
N THR A 15 -10.39 -0.02 -17.17
CA THR A 15 -10.04 -1.37 -17.61
C THR A 15 -10.94 -2.41 -16.92
N PRO A 16 -11.32 -3.50 -17.62
CA PRO A 16 -12.36 -4.41 -17.19
C PRO A 16 -12.10 -5.00 -15.80
N THR A 17 -13.18 -5.29 -15.08
CA THR A 17 -13.25 -5.78 -13.69
C THR A 17 -12.54 -7.13 -13.45
N THR A 18 -11.93 -7.70 -14.50
CA THR A 18 -11.17 -8.95 -14.55
C THR A 18 -9.66 -8.75 -14.56
N MET A 19 -9.15 -7.51 -14.67
CA MET A 19 -7.72 -7.26 -14.72
C MET A 19 -7.25 -6.54 -13.46
N ILE A 20 -6.38 -7.24 -12.71
CA ILE A 20 -5.38 -6.77 -11.73
C ILE A 20 -5.58 -5.33 -11.22
N ASP A 21 -5.77 -5.16 -9.91
CA ASP A 21 -5.89 -3.83 -9.30
C ASP A 21 -4.59 -3.01 -9.44
N VAL A 22 -4.53 -2.22 -10.50
CA VAL A 22 -3.42 -1.31 -10.82
C VAL A 22 -3.39 -0.06 -9.92
N ARG A 23 -4.38 0.15 -9.04
CA ARG A 23 -4.36 1.26 -8.06
C ARG A 23 -3.71 0.85 -6.74
N ASN A 24 -3.62 -0.46 -6.49
CA ASN A 24 -2.91 -1.00 -5.35
C ASN A 24 -1.40 -0.84 -5.56
N LYS A 25 -0.76 -0.09 -4.67
CA LYS A 25 0.67 0.27 -4.78
C LYS A 25 1.59 -0.94 -4.59
N PHE A 26 1.14 -1.96 -3.85
CA PHE A 26 1.87 -3.21 -3.72
C PHE A 26 1.85 -3.97 -5.06
N THR A 27 0.66 -4.11 -5.64
CA THR A 27 0.47 -4.74 -6.96
C THR A 27 1.29 -4.05 -8.04
N GLN A 28 1.33 -2.71 -8.05
CA GLN A 28 2.15 -1.94 -9.00
C GLN A 28 3.62 -2.36 -8.97
N GLN A 29 4.21 -2.52 -7.78
CA GLN A 29 5.61 -2.92 -7.63
C GLN A 29 5.85 -4.37 -8.05
N THR A 30 4.93 -5.29 -7.76
CA THR A 30 4.99 -6.67 -8.24
C THR A 30 4.92 -6.76 -9.77
N LEU A 31 4.12 -5.90 -10.41
CA LEU A 31 4.04 -5.83 -11.86
C LEU A 31 5.34 -5.29 -12.48
N LEU A 32 5.98 -4.29 -11.86
CA LEU A 32 7.28 -3.80 -12.30
C LEU A 32 8.35 -4.91 -12.26
N GLU A 33 8.40 -5.66 -11.15
CA GLU A 33 9.31 -6.80 -10.99
C GLU A 33 9.08 -7.85 -12.08
N THR A 34 7.82 -8.24 -12.29
CA THR A 34 7.43 -9.23 -13.31
C THR A 34 7.78 -8.76 -14.73
N ALA A 35 7.72 -7.45 -14.99
CA ALA A 35 8.09 -6.86 -16.27
C ALA A 35 9.62 -6.70 -16.46
N GLY A 36 10.44 -7.08 -15.49
CA GLY A 36 11.90 -6.91 -15.53
C GLY A 36 12.36 -5.46 -15.34
N LEU A 37 11.47 -4.58 -14.84
CA LEU A 37 11.82 -3.22 -14.46
C LEU A 37 12.32 -3.21 -13.02
N ARG A 38 13.07 -2.16 -12.66
CA ARG A 38 13.50 -1.95 -11.27
C ARG A 38 12.28 -1.78 -10.37
N SER A 39 11.98 -2.81 -9.57
CA SER A 39 11.05 -2.75 -8.45
C SER A 39 11.77 -2.40 -7.17
N ILE A 40 10.99 -2.17 -6.11
CA ILE A 40 11.50 -2.02 -4.74
C ILE A 40 11.11 -3.18 -3.85
N LYS A 41 11.99 -3.52 -2.92
CA LYS A 41 11.65 -4.41 -1.82
C LYS A 41 10.50 -3.83 -1.00
N GLN A 42 9.53 -4.68 -0.70
CA GLN A 42 8.34 -4.28 0.01
C GLN A 42 7.71 -5.44 0.76
N VAL A 43 6.99 -5.11 1.84
CA VAL A 43 6.07 -6.02 2.53
C VAL A 43 4.76 -5.28 2.80
N ARG A 44 3.67 -6.04 2.94
CA ARG A 44 2.36 -5.50 3.34
C ARG A 44 1.78 -6.35 4.47
N GLY A 45 1.02 -5.71 5.35
CA GLY A 45 0.33 -6.40 6.43
C GLY A 45 -0.76 -5.56 7.09
N SER A 46 -1.64 -6.23 7.82
CA SER A 46 -2.68 -5.62 8.67
C SER A 46 -2.32 -5.65 10.15
N THR A 47 -1.21 -6.28 10.53
CA THR A 47 -0.68 -6.34 11.89
C THR A 47 0.85 -6.31 11.88
N LEU A 48 1.44 -5.86 12.98
CA LEU A 48 2.89 -5.93 13.22
C LEU A 48 3.34 -7.34 13.66
N ASP A 49 2.41 -8.20 14.07
CA ASP A 49 2.69 -9.58 14.47
C ASP A 49 2.88 -10.51 13.25
N ASP A 50 2.63 -10.00 12.04
CA ASP A 50 2.89 -10.73 10.81
C ASP A 50 4.40 -10.90 10.63
N GLU A 51 4.86 -12.15 10.56
CA GLU A 51 6.27 -12.51 10.54
C GLU A 51 7.01 -11.81 9.39
N ALA A 52 6.35 -11.66 8.23
CA ALA A 52 6.93 -10.96 7.10
C ALA A 52 7.18 -9.48 7.40
N VAL A 53 6.27 -8.81 8.13
CA VAL A 53 6.41 -7.40 8.52
C VAL A 53 7.52 -7.25 9.55
N ALA A 54 7.54 -8.11 10.58
CA ALA A 54 8.57 -8.10 11.61
C ALA A 54 9.97 -8.31 11.01
N ASN A 55 10.12 -9.36 10.19
CA ASN A 55 11.38 -9.69 9.53
C ASN A 55 11.86 -8.55 8.60
N PHE A 56 10.95 -7.87 7.90
CA PHE A 56 11.30 -6.73 7.05
C PHE A 56 11.81 -5.53 7.87
N LEU A 57 11.13 -5.20 8.98
CA LEU A 57 11.52 -4.10 9.86
C LEU A 57 12.84 -4.36 10.60
N ASP A 58 13.18 -5.62 10.84
CA ASP A 58 14.45 -6.03 11.46
C ASP A 58 15.61 -6.17 10.47
N GLY A 59 15.32 -6.59 9.23
CA GLY A 59 16.33 -6.90 8.23
C GLY A 59 16.73 -5.75 7.31
N GLU A 60 15.84 -4.78 7.06
CA GLU A 60 16.09 -3.73 6.07
C GLU A 60 16.86 -2.51 6.62
N LYS A 61 17.55 -1.83 5.71
CA LYS A 61 18.28 -0.59 6.03
C LYS A 61 17.34 0.61 6.02
N TYR A 62 17.46 1.43 7.05
CA TYR A 62 16.75 2.70 7.13
C TYR A 62 17.44 3.80 6.29
N PRO A 63 16.68 4.75 5.71
CA PRO A 63 15.24 4.98 5.94
C PRO A 63 14.31 4.05 5.13
N LEU A 64 13.10 3.84 5.65
CA LEU A 64 12.02 3.10 5.01
C LEU A 64 10.81 4.01 4.76
N VAL A 65 10.00 3.69 3.76
CA VAL A 65 8.72 4.36 3.52
C VAL A 65 7.60 3.50 4.06
N VAL A 66 6.76 4.07 4.94
CA VAL A 66 5.57 3.41 5.49
C VAL A 66 4.32 4.17 5.03
N LYS A 67 3.39 3.48 4.35
CA LYS A 67 2.17 4.06 3.76
C LYS A 67 1.07 3.02 3.59
N LEU A 68 -0.09 3.42 3.05
CA LEU A 68 -1.19 2.51 2.70
C LEU A 68 -1.09 2.06 1.24
N ASP A 69 -1.51 0.84 0.93
CA ASP A 69 -1.51 0.27 -0.42
C ASP A 69 -2.63 0.84 -1.32
N GLU A 70 -3.78 1.17 -0.75
CA GLU A 70 -4.92 1.81 -1.42
C GLU A 70 -4.90 3.35 -1.32
N ILE A 71 -5.63 4.02 -2.22
CA ILE A 71 -5.85 5.49 -2.18
C ILE A 71 -7.25 5.78 -1.65
N GLY A 72 -7.44 6.96 -1.05
CA GLY A 72 -8.78 7.47 -0.71
C GLY A 72 -9.16 7.43 0.77
N ILE A 73 -8.27 6.96 1.65
CA ILE A 73 -8.44 7.11 3.10
C ILE A 73 -7.92 8.50 3.52
N GLN A 74 -8.84 9.37 3.95
CA GLN A 74 -8.46 10.68 4.49
C GLN A 74 -7.56 10.51 5.72
N GLY A 75 -6.39 11.15 5.70
CA GLY A 75 -5.40 11.03 6.78
C GLY A 75 -4.36 9.92 6.61
N GLY A 76 -4.49 9.04 5.61
CA GLY A 76 -3.48 8.03 5.25
C GLY A 76 -2.21 8.68 4.68
N LYS A 77 -1.32 9.15 5.54
CA LYS A 77 -0.08 9.85 5.15
C LYS A 77 1.05 8.86 4.85
N ILE A 78 1.82 9.17 3.82
CA ILE A 78 3.11 8.55 3.55
C ILE A 78 4.11 9.14 4.54
N LYS A 79 4.90 8.30 5.21
CA LYS A 79 6.01 8.76 6.07
C LYS A 79 7.31 8.09 5.68
N LEU A 80 8.37 8.89 5.63
CA LEU A 80 9.75 8.41 5.60
C LEU A 80 10.20 8.22 7.05
N CYS A 81 10.49 6.97 7.42
CA CYS A 81 10.91 6.59 8.77
C CYS A 81 12.40 6.31 8.78
N HIS A 82 13.13 6.94 9.69
CA HIS A 82 14.58 6.83 9.81
C HIS A 82 15.03 5.77 10.83
N SER A 83 14.09 5.19 11.57
CA SER A 83 14.34 4.13 12.55
C SER A 83 13.20 3.11 12.61
N LYS A 84 13.48 1.93 13.18
CA LYS A 84 12.48 0.89 13.43
C LYS A 84 11.32 1.40 14.27
N GLN A 85 11.62 2.16 15.32
CA GLN A 85 10.59 2.72 16.18
C GLN A 85 9.67 3.67 15.41
N GLU A 86 10.23 4.57 14.59
CA GLU A 86 9.41 5.47 13.76
C GLU A 86 8.52 4.74 12.76
N ALA A 87 9.00 3.63 12.20
CA ALA A 87 8.22 2.79 11.30
C ALA A 87 7.07 2.08 12.04
N ILE A 88 7.33 1.51 13.21
CA ILE A 88 6.31 0.88 14.07
C ILE A 88 5.24 1.88 14.49
N ASP A 89 5.65 3.07 14.94
CA ASP A 89 4.71 4.09 15.39
C ASP A 89 3.81 4.57 14.25
N HIS A 90 4.38 4.76 13.06
CA HIS A 90 3.60 5.13 11.89
C HIS A 90 2.70 3.99 11.38
N PHE A 91 3.16 2.74 11.45
CA PHE A 91 2.35 1.58 11.12
C PHE A 91 1.10 1.51 12.00
N ARG A 92 1.26 1.67 13.33
CA ARG A 92 0.15 1.70 14.28
C ARG A 92 -0.81 2.86 14.01
N TYR A 93 -0.27 4.04 13.71
CA TYR A 93 -1.09 5.19 13.31
C TYR A 93 -1.93 4.87 12.07
N LEU A 94 -1.35 4.26 11.04
CA LEU A 94 -2.09 3.88 9.83
C LEU A 94 -3.15 2.82 10.10
N LEU A 95 -2.92 1.87 10.99
CA LEU A 95 -3.96 0.92 11.43
C LEU A 95 -5.13 1.63 12.10
N GLN A 96 -4.89 2.64 12.94
CA GLN A 96 -5.94 3.45 13.57
C GLN A 96 -6.73 4.26 12.53
N VAL A 97 -6.04 4.80 11.52
CA VAL A 97 -6.65 5.50 10.38
C VAL A 97 -7.55 4.56 9.58
N ILE A 98 -7.10 3.32 9.30
CA ILE A 98 -7.92 2.30 8.64
C ILE A 98 -9.16 1.98 9.49
N ALA A 99 -8.97 1.75 10.80
CA ALA A 99 -10.06 1.39 11.71
C ALA A 99 -11.12 2.50 11.86
N SER A 100 -10.71 3.76 11.73
CA SER A 100 -11.59 4.93 11.85
C SER A 100 -12.26 5.32 10.53
N SER A 101 -11.87 4.71 9.41
CA SER A 101 -12.45 4.98 8.09
C SER A 101 -13.88 4.44 8.01
N SER A 102 -14.83 5.32 7.69
CA SER A 102 -16.24 4.94 7.44
C SER A 102 -16.41 4.00 6.24
N ASN A 103 -15.44 4.02 5.32
CA ASN A 103 -15.34 3.05 4.25
C ASN A 103 -14.52 1.85 4.75
N ARG A 104 -15.18 0.69 4.93
CA ARG A 104 -14.52 -0.60 5.13
C ARG A 104 -13.73 -0.95 3.87
N THR A 105 -12.50 -0.46 3.83
CA THR A 105 -11.54 -0.74 2.75
C THR A 105 -10.71 -1.94 3.16
N GLY A 106 -10.32 -2.77 2.19
CA GLY A 106 -9.38 -3.88 2.40
C GLY A 106 -7.93 -3.39 2.53
N ALA A 107 -7.74 -2.10 2.85
CA ALA A 107 -6.47 -1.42 2.84
C ALA A 107 -5.49 -2.03 3.84
N GLN A 108 -4.25 -2.18 3.42
CA GLN A 108 -3.15 -2.69 4.22
C GLN A 108 -2.03 -1.66 4.32
N VAL A 109 -1.23 -1.78 5.37
CA VAL A 109 -0.02 -0.97 5.52
C VAL A 109 1.11 -1.63 4.75
N ILE A 110 1.84 -0.84 3.98
CA ILE A 110 3.03 -1.25 3.24
C ILE A 110 4.28 -0.59 3.81
N CYS A 111 5.31 -1.41 3.99
CA CYS A 111 6.67 -0.99 4.30
C CYS A 111 7.54 -1.22 3.06
N GLN A 112 8.28 -0.20 2.65
CA GLN A 112 9.01 -0.17 1.39
C GLN A 112 10.42 0.36 1.60
N GLU A 113 11.41 -0.18 0.88
CA GLU A 113 12.74 0.43 0.85
C GLU A 113 12.65 1.85 0.26
N PHE A 114 13.50 2.75 0.74
CA PHE A 114 13.60 4.10 0.21
C PHE A 114 14.56 4.17 -0.98
N LEU A 115 14.05 4.52 -2.16
CA LEU A 115 14.89 4.80 -3.32
C LEU A 115 15.53 6.19 -3.19
N ARG A 116 16.85 6.20 -2.98
CA ARG A 116 17.65 7.42 -3.01
C ARG A 116 17.93 7.80 -4.47
N GLY A 117 17.64 9.06 -4.81
CA GLY A 117 17.99 9.69 -6.09
C GLY A 117 19.28 10.46 -6.00
#